data_AF-A0A354BKF6-F1
#
_entry.id   AF-A0A354BKF6-F1
#
_cell.length_a   1.000
_cell.length_b   1.000
_cell.length_c   1.000
_cell.angle_alpha   90.00
_cell.angle_beta   90.00
_cell.angle_gamma   90.00
#
_symmetry.space_group_name_H-M   'P 1'
#
loop_
_entity.id
_entity.type
_entity.pdbx_description
1 polymer ?
#
loop_
_entity_poly.entity_id
_entity_poly.type
_entity_poly.pdbx_seq_one_letter_code
_entity_poly.pdbx_strand_id
1 'polypeptide(L)'
;FLPRPFVEEVFVPQAQAVKSELNRNYIPGHKKGGSVSYYTVQEKAPRFLELYRADSFRGFLDRLVQAKLMFCPDNDPHSCALYYYTEPGDHIGFHYDTSYYNGARYTILMGLVDRSTQCKLVCELFKDHPTQQPRHLELITEPGDMVIFNG
;
A
#
# COMPACT_ATOMS: atom_id res chain seq x y z
N PHE A 1 -12.91 -3.65 2.21
CA PHE A 1 -13.07 -2.46 3.09
C PHE A 1 -13.96 -1.41 2.42
N LEU A 2 -13.56 -0.88 1.26
CA LEU A 2 -14.44 -0.06 0.43
C LEU A 2 -15.24 -0.94 -0.54
N PRO A 3 -16.46 -0.56 -0.93
CA PRO A 3 -17.19 -1.25 -1.98
C PRO A 3 -16.41 -1.20 -3.30
N ARG A 4 -16.26 -2.35 -3.96
CA ARG A 4 -15.58 -2.45 -5.25
C ARG A 4 -16.06 -1.43 -6.30
N PRO A 5 -17.37 -1.22 -6.51
CA PRO A 5 -17.84 -0.22 -7.48
C PRO A 5 -17.35 1.20 -7.18
N PHE A 6 -17.28 1.58 -5.90
CA PHE A 6 -16.77 2.88 -5.49
C PHE A 6 -15.29 3.04 -5.84
N VAL A 7 -14.48 2.00 -5.61
CA VAL A 7 -13.05 2.03 -5.94
C VAL A 7 -12.83 2.12 -7.45
N GLU A 8 -13.56 1.31 -8.21
CA GLU A 8 -13.51 1.30 -9.67
C GLU A 8 -13.97 2.62 -10.29
N GLU A 9 -14.94 3.30 -9.69
CA GLU A 9 -15.45 4.59 -10.17
C GLU A 9 -14.56 5.77 -9.76
N VAL A 10 -14.09 5.82 -8.51
CA VAL A 10 -13.45 7.02 -7.94
C VAL A 10 -11.93 6.99 -8.04
N PHE A 11 -11.30 5.84 -7.75
CA PHE A 11 -9.84 5.75 -7.62
C PHE A 11 -9.16 5.21 -8.86
N VAL A 12 -9.73 4.19 -9.50
CA VAL A 12 -9.12 3.55 -10.67
C VAL A 12 -8.86 4.56 -11.81
N PRO A 13 -9.76 5.50 -12.15
CA PRO A 13 -9.48 6.48 -13.21
C PRO A 13 -8.24 7.34 -12.93
N GLN A 14 -8.04 7.77 -11.67
CA GLN A 14 -6.85 8.54 -11.29
C GLN A 14 -5.58 7.68 -11.31
N ALA A 15 -5.66 6.44 -10.83
CA ALA A 15 -4.56 5.50 -10.96
C ALA A 15 -4.19 5.23 -12.42
N GLN A 16 -5.16 5.20 -13.35
CA GLN A 16 -4.87 5.11 -14.78
C GLN A 16 -4.27 6.41 -15.33
N ALA A 17 -4.79 7.57 -14.94
CA ALA A 17 -4.35 8.88 -15.44
C ALA A 17 -2.87 9.16 -15.12
N VAL A 18 -2.36 8.70 -13.97
CA VAL A 18 -0.95 8.89 -13.58
C VAL A 18 -0.01 7.80 -14.08
N LYS A 19 -0.49 6.83 -14.88
CA LYS A 19 0.38 5.76 -15.41
C LYS A 19 1.53 6.26 -16.28
N SER A 20 1.38 7.39 -16.95
CA SER A 20 2.47 8.00 -17.73
C SER A 20 3.64 8.48 -16.86
N GLU A 21 3.41 8.62 -15.56
CA GLU A 21 4.39 9.12 -14.58
C GLU A 21 5.11 7.98 -13.85
N LEU A 22 4.94 6.74 -14.30
CA LEU A 22 5.53 5.58 -13.64
C LEU A 22 7.05 5.64 -13.68
N ASN A 23 7.64 5.62 -12.49
CA ASN A 23 9.03 5.26 -12.33
C ASN A 23 9.14 3.73 -12.17
N ARG A 24 9.72 3.04 -13.16
CA ARG A 24 9.95 1.60 -13.10
C ARG A 24 11.35 1.32 -12.54
N ASN A 25 11.41 0.41 -11.57
CA ASN A 25 12.65 0.02 -10.92
C ASN A 25 12.79 -1.51 -10.96
N TYR A 26 14.01 -1.97 -11.21
CA TYR A 26 14.39 -3.37 -11.14
C TYR A 26 15.67 -3.51 -10.30
N ILE A 27 15.55 -4.24 -9.20
CA ILE A 27 16.66 -4.66 -8.36
C ILE A 27 16.69 -6.19 -8.38
N PRO A 28 17.69 -6.81 -9.02
CA PRO A 28 17.80 -8.26 -9.12
C PRO A 28 17.65 -8.95 -7.77
N GLY A 29 16.77 -9.95 -7.70
CA GLY A 29 16.51 -10.74 -6.48
C GLY A 29 15.69 -10.02 -5.39
N HIS A 30 15.28 -8.76 -5.60
CA HIS A 30 14.56 -7.99 -4.60
C HIS A 30 13.24 -7.43 -5.11
N LYS A 31 13.23 -6.69 -6.23
CA LYS A 31 11.98 -6.10 -6.74
C LYS A 31 12.01 -5.82 -8.22
N LYS A 32 10.84 -5.88 -8.85
CA LYS A 32 10.56 -5.38 -10.19
C LYS A 32 9.16 -4.78 -10.21
N GLY A 33 9.02 -3.53 -10.63
CA GLY A 33 7.69 -2.92 -10.75
C GLY A 33 7.72 -1.43 -10.99
N GLY A 34 6.53 -0.85 -11.17
CA GLY A 34 6.33 0.59 -11.32
C GLY A 34 5.81 1.23 -10.03
N SER A 35 6.15 2.49 -9.82
CA SER A 35 5.56 3.29 -8.77
C SER A 35 5.32 4.74 -9.20
N VAL A 36 4.32 5.36 -8.60
CA VAL A 36 4.06 6.81 -8.65
C VAL A 36 4.18 7.33 -7.23
N SER A 37 5.08 8.29 -7.03
CA SER A 37 5.41 8.83 -5.70
C SER A 37 4.31 9.74 -5.15
N TYR A 38 4.37 9.99 -3.84
CA TYR A 38 3.48 10.90 -3.13
C TYR A 38 3.36 12.28 -3.80
N TYR A 39 4.48 12.84 -4.28
CA TYR A 39 4.49 14.15 -4.94
C TYR A 39 3.59 14.18 -6.18
N THR A 40 3.67 13.15 -7.02
CA THR A 40 2.84 13.05 -8.22
C THR A 40 1.38 12.75 -7.87
N VAL A 41 1.13 11.92 -6.84
CA VAL A 41 -0.23 11.65 -6.35
C VAL A 41 -0.89 12.93 -5.84
N GLN A 42 -0.13 13.78 -5.12
CA GLN A 42 -0.62 15.05 -4.62
C GLN A 42 -1.08 15.99 -5.73
N GLU A 43 -0.34 16.05 -6.83
CA GLU A 43 -0.64 16.93 -7.95
C GLU A 43 -1.74 16.39 -8.86
N LYS A 44 -1.72 15.09 -9.15
CA LYS A 44 -2.47 14.50 -10.27
C LYS A 44 -3.55 13.49 -9.85
N ALA A 45 -3.57 13.08 -8.58
CA ALA A 45 -4.50 12.07 -8.08
C ALA A 45 -5.10 12.45 -6.69
N PRO A 46 -5.76 13.62 -6.60
CA PRO A 46 -6.16 14.22 -5.32
C PRO A 46 -7.15 13.39 -4.50
N ARG A 47 -7.95 12.50 -5.11
CA ARG A 47 -8.92 11.69 -4.34
C ARG A 47 -8.22 10.72 -3.39
N PHE A 48 -7.04 10.20 -3.75
CA PHE A 48 -6.24 9.38 -2.84
C PHE A 48 -5.81 10.19 -1.61
N LEU A 49 -5.44 11.46 -1.81
CA LEU A 49 -5.09 12.34 -0.70
C LEU A 49 -6.28 12.73 0.15
N GLU A 50 -7.45 12.93 -0.44
CA GLU A 50 -8.68 13.18 0.31
C GLU A 50 -8.98 12.02 1.27
N LEU A 51 -8.87 10.76 0.81
CA LEU A 51 -9.01 9.59 1.67
C LEU A 51 -7.90 9.50 2.71
N TYR A 52 -6.63 9.61 2.27
CA TYR A 52 -5.46 9.52 3.16
C TYR A 52 -5.54 10.52 4.31
N ARG A 53 -5.97 11.76 4.02
CA ARG A 53 -6.07 12.86 5.00
C ARG A 53 -7.43 12.96 5.71
N ALA A 54 -8.40 12.11 5.37
CA ALA A 54 -9.72 12.16 5.98
C ALA A 54 -9.65 11.83 7.48
N ASP A 55 -10.19 12.73 8.32
CA ASP A 55 -10.26 12.51 9.77
C ASP A 55 -11.07 11.27 10.15
N SER A 56 -12.11 10.95 9.38
CA SER A 56 -12.91 9.73 9.58
C SER A 56 -12.08 8.46 9.33
N PHE A 57 -11.24 8.47 8.29
CA PHE A 57 -10.37 7.35 7.97
C PHE A 57 -9.25 7.21 9.01
N ARG A 58 -8.54 8.30 9.32
CA ARG A 58 -7.55 8.31 10.41
C ARG A 58 -8.16 7.85 11.73
N GLY A 59 -9.33 8.36 12.11
CA GLY A 59 -10.02 7.97 13.33
C GLY A 59 -10.44 6.49 13.35
N PHE A 60 -10.77 5.91 12.19
CA PHE A 60 -10.98 4.47 12.06
C PHE A 60 -9.69 3.69 12.30
N LEU A 61 -8.59 4.11 11.68
CA LEU A 61 -7.28 3.47 11.84
C LEU A 61 -6.77 3.57 13.29
N ASP A 62 -6.93 4.73 13.94
CA ASP A 62 -6.61 4.93 15.35
C ASP A 62 -7.22 3.84 16.24
N ARG A 63 -8.51 3.55 16.02
CA ARG A 63 -9.24 2.53 16.79
C ARG A 63 -8.76 1.12 16.45
N LEU A 64 -8.46 0.86 15.18
CA LEU A 64 -8.01 -0.45 14.72
C LEU A 64 -6.65 -0.83 15.31
N VAL A 65 -5.72 0.13 15.39
CA VAL A 65 -4.37 -0.09 15.93
C VAL A 65 -4.25 0.23 17.43
N GLN A 66 -5.31 0.75 18.05
CA GLN A 66 -5.35 1.17 19.45
C GLN A 66 -4.29 2.22 19.83
N ALA A 67 -3.98 3.12 18.89
CA ALA A 67 -3.02 4.20 19.09
C ALA A 67 -3.45 5.45 18.30
N LYS A 68 -2.93 6.61 18.67
CA LYS A 68 -3.12 7.85 17.90
C LYS A 68 -2.12 7.91 16.75
N LEU A 69 -2.62 7.84 15.52
CA LEU A 69 -1.80 7.91 14.32
C LEU A 69 -1.54 9.37 13.91
N MET A 70 -0.33 9.58 13.42
CA MET A 70 0.10 10.83 12.78
C MET A 70 0.35 10.56 11.31
N PHE A 71 0.17 11.58 10.47
CA PHE A 71 0.57 11.48 9.07
C PHE A 71 2.09 11.43 8.97
N CYS A 72 2.57 10.75 7.92
CA CYS A 72 3.96 10.85 7.55
C CYS A 72 4.26 12.29 7.08
N PRO A 73 5.51 12.77 7.20
CA PRO A 73 5.91 14.06 6.68
C PRO A 73 5.54 14.26 5.20
N ASP A 74 5.19 15.48 4.81
CA ASP A 74 4.81 15.79 3.43
C ASP A 74 5.98 15.63 2.41
N ASN A 75 7.22 15.55 2.89
CA ASN A 75 8.41 15.29 2.08
C ASN A 75 8.81 13.80 2.02
N ASP A 76 7.97 12.91 2.52
CA ASP A 76 8.18 11.47 2.36
C ASP A 76 7.49 10.99 1.06
N PRO A 77 8.26 10.55 0.04
CA PRO A 77 7.71 10.13 -1.24
C PRO A 77 6.84 8.86 -1.13
N HIS A 78 6.88 8.18 0.01
CA HIS A 78 6.15 6.94 0.28
C HIS A 78 4.91 7.14 1.19
N SER A 79 4.61 8.38 1.62
CA SER A 79 3.44 8.68 2.48
C SER A 79 2.11 8.18 1.91
N CYS A 80 1.90 8.36 0.61
CA CYS A 80 0.78 7.81 -0.15
C CYS A 80 1.23 7.64 -1.61
N ALA A 81 1.74 6.45 -1.92
CA ALA A 81 2.26 6.11 -3.25
C ALA A 81 1.39 5.04 -3.92
N LEU A 82 1.43 5.00 -5.25
CA LEU A 82 0.75 3.98 -6.05
C LEU A 82 1.78 3.00 -6.62
N TYR A 83 1.52 1.70 -6.48
CA TYR A 83 2.38 0.64 -6.97
C TYR A 83 1.70 -0.15 -8.10
N TYR A 84 2.46 -0.45 -9.15
CA TYR A 84 1.96 -1.03 -10.40
C TYR A 84 2.77 -2.26 -10.75
N TYR A 85 2.12 -3.42 -10.61
CA TYR A 85 2.63 -4.72 -11.04
C TYR A 85 1.91 -5.10 -12.34
N THR A 86 2.37 -4.54 -13.46
CA THR A 86 1.67 -4.60 -14.75
C THR A 86 2.44 -5.37 -15.83
N GLU A 87 3.69 -5.73 -15.57
CA GLU A 87 4.52 -6.52 -16.49
C GLU A 87 4.79 -7.92 -15.94
N PRO A 88 5.05 -8.92 -16.81
CA PRO A 88 5.49 -10.23 -16.38
C PRO A 88 6.71 -10.17 -15.46
N GLY A 89 6.63 -10.89 -14.35
CA GLY A 89 7.69 -10.95 -13.35
C GLY A 89 7.79 -9.72 -12.47
N ASP A 90 6.85 -8.76 -12.53
CA ASP A 90 6.75 -7.73 -11.51
C ASP A 90 6.47 -8.36 -10.13
N HIS A 91 7.27 -7.99 -9.13
CA HIS A 91 7.21 -8.53 -7.78
C HIS A 91 7.89 -7.61 -6.79
N ILE A 92 7.60 -7.84 -5.51
CA ILE A 92 8.38 -7.36 -4.38
C ILE A 92 8.72 -8.58 -3.51
N GLY A 93 10.00 -8.76 -3.22
CA GLY A 93 10.49 -9.84 -2.36
C GLY A 93 10.12 -9.62 -0.89
N PHE A 94 10.35 -10.63 -0.05
CA PHE A 94 10.17 -10.50 1.38
C PHE A 94 11.06 -9.40 1.96
N HIS A 95 10.44 -8.48 2.69
CA HIS A 95 11.11 -7.41 3.41
C HIS A 95 10.20 -6.92 4.55
N TYR A 96 10.81 -6.20 5.49
CA TYR A 96 10.09 -5.37 6.45
C TYR A 96 9.97 -3.96 5.88
N ASP A 97 8.87 -3.26 6.22
CA ASP A 97 8.64 -1.88 5.81
C ASP A 97 9.41 -0.95 6.75
N THR A 98 10.73 -0.98 6.60
CA THR A 98 11.61 -0.19 7.47
C THR A 98 11.35 1.31 7.34
N SER A 99 11.42 2.00 8.47
CA SER A 99 11.23 3.45 8.56
C SER A 99 12.45 4.12 9.15
N TYR A 100 12.70 5.35 8.74
CA TYR A 100 13.64 6.25 9.40
C TYR A 100 13.03 7.00 10.59
N TYR A 101 11.73 6.83 10.86
CA TYR A 101 11.04 7.47 11.97
C TYR A 101 11.15 6.66 13.26
N ASN A 102 11.27 7.35 14.39
CA ASN A 102 11.27 6.70 15.70
C ASN A 102 9.83 6.35 16.11
N GLY A 103 9.57 5.06 16.35
CA GLY A 103 8.26 4.54 16.77
C GLY A 103 7.65 3.54 15.80
N ALA A 104 6.41 3.13 16.07
CA ALA A 104 5.65 2.25 15.18
C ALA A 104 5.22 3.01 13.91
N ARG A 105 5.39 2.39 12.75
CA ARG A 105 4.91 2.91 11.47
C ARG A 105 3.97 1.90 10.86
N TYR A 106 2.72 2.31 10.66
CA TYR A 106 1.73 1.46 10.04
C TYR A 106 1.69 1.68 8.53
N THR A 107 1.88 0.60 7.77
CA THR A 107 1.63 0.58 6.33
C THR A 107 0.20 0.15 6.07
N ILE A 108 -0.45 0.84 5.12
CA ILE A 108 -1.78 0.50 4.64
C ILE A 108 -1.70 0.20 3.16
N LEU A 109 -2.14 -0.99 2.77
CA LEU A 109 -2.29 -1.39 1.37
C LEU A 109 -3.78 -1.38 1.03
N MET A 110 -4.14 -0.77 -0.10
CA MET A 110 -5.49 -0.82 -0.63
C MET A 110 -5.47 -1.39 -2.04
N GLY A 111 -6.22 -2.47 -2.27
CA GLY A 111 -6.39 -3.03 -3.61
C GLY A 111 -7.15 -2.05 -4.50
N LEU A 112 -6.67 -1.81 -5.72
CA LEU A 112 -7.31 -0.89 -6.68
C LEU A 112 -7.78 -1.61 -7.94
N VAL A 113 -6.88 -2.37 -8.55
CA VAL A 113 -7.14 -3.16 -9.76
C VAL A 113 -6.47 -4.49 -9.58
N ASP A 114 -7.24 -5.56 -9.67
CA ASP A 114 -6.70 -6.91 -9.80
C ASP A 114 -7.22 -7.55 -11.08
N ARG A 115 -6.28 -7.96 -11.93
CA ARG A 115 -6.52 -8.71 -13.18
C ARG A 115 -5.59 -9.92 -13.28
N SER A 116 -4.84 -10.19 -12.22
CA SER A 116 -3.89 -11.29 -12.16
C SER A 116 -4.57 -12.49 -11.51
N THR A 117 -4.18 -13.68 -11.92
CA THR A 117 -4.54 -14.92 -11.21
C THR A 117 -3.41 -15.37 -10.26
N GLN A 118 -2.28 -14.66 -10.27
CA GLN A 118 -1.04 -15.05 -9.58
C GLN A 118 -0.54 -14.02 -8.58
N CYS A 119 -0.96 -12.75 -8.68
CA CYS A 119 -0.54 -11.71 -7.75
C CYS A 119 -1.24 -11.91 -6.41
N LYS A 120 -0.45 -12.09 -5.36
CA LYS A 120 -0.92 -12.20 -3.98
C LYS A 120 0.00 -11.42 -3.07
N LEU A 121 -0.55 -10.89 -1.99
CA LEU A 121 0.25 -10.47 -0.85
C LEU A 121 0.63 -11.72 -0.06
N VAL A 122 1.93 -11.94 0.13
CA VAL A 122 2.47 -13.06 0.90
C VAL A 122 3.08 -12.52 2.19
N CYS A 123 2.64 -13.06 3.32
CA CYS A 123 3.05 -12.60 4.65
C CYS A 123 3.60 -13.77 5.47
N GLU A 124 4.71 -13.53 6.18
CA GLU A 124 5.21 -14.38 7.26
C GLU A 124 4.85 -13.76 8.61
N LEU A 125 3.69 -14.13 9.15
CA LEU A 125 3.23 -13.65 10.45
C LEU A 125 4.04 -14.31 11.56
N PHE A 126 4.29 -13.58 12.65
CA PHE A 126 5.00 -14.06 13.84
C PHE A 126 6.41 -14.59 13.57
N LYS A 127 7.02 -14.19 12.44
CA LYS A 127 8.43 -14.46 12.16
C LYS A 127 9.29 -13.91 13.31
N ASP A 128 10.17 -14.75 13.82
CA ASP A 128 11.07 -14.46 14.95
C ASP A 128 10.36 -14.03 16.24
N HIS A 129 9.04 -14.26 16.36
CA HIS A 129 8.31 -13.96 17.58
C HIS A 129 8.70 -14.95 18.69
N PRO A 130 9.02 -14.51 19.92
CA PRO A 130 9.62 -15.37 20.95
C PRO A 130 8.73 -16.53 21.39
N THR A 131 7.40 -16.39 21.24
CA THR A 131 6.41 -17.35 21.77
C THR A 131 5.37 -17.82 20.75
N GLN A 132 5.35 -17.26 19.54
CA GLN A 132 4.32 -17.57 18.53
C GLN A 132 4.97 -18.27 17.36
N GLN A 133 4.32 -19.32 16.86
CA GLN A 133 4.83 -20.05 15.70
C GLN A 133 4.66 -19.21 14.43
N PRO A 134 5.67 -19.15 13.54
CA PRO A 134 5.54 -18.50 12.25
C PRO A 134 4.36 -19.04 11.46
N ARG A 135 3.62 -18.16 10.79
CA ARG A 135 2.47 -18.50 9.95
C ARG A 135 2.61 -17.88 8.57
N HIS A 136 2.61 -18.73 7.55
CA HIS A 136 2.50 -18.29 6.16
C HIS A 136 1.05 -17.93 5.83
N LEU A 137 0.87 -16.79 5.17
CA LEU A 137 -0.43 -16.33 4.71
C LEU A 137 -0.31 -15.78 3.29
N GLU A 138 -1.25 -16.17 2.43
CA GLU A 138 -1.40 -15.60 1.08
C GLU A 138 -2.77 -14.95 0.97
N LEU A 139 -2.80 -13.69 0.56
CA LEU A 139 -4.01 -12.91 0.42
C LEU A 139 -4.14 -12.41 -1.01
N ILE A 140 -5.31 -12.62 -1.60
CA ILE A 140 -5.75 -11.83 -2.76
C ILE A 140 -6.20 -10.47 -2.20
N THR A 141 -5.77 -9.38 -2.82
CA THR A 141 -6.16 -8.02 -2.43
C THR A 141 -7.06 -7.44 -3.51
N GLU A 142 -8.35 -7.73 -3.42
CA GLU A 142 -9.35 -7.28 -4.40
C GLU A 142 -9.52 -5.74 -4.33
N PRO A 143 -10.08 -5.10 -5.39
CA PRO A 143 -10.41 -3.68 -5.33
C PRO A 143 -11.26 -3.30 -4.11
N GLY A 144 -10.69 -2.46 -3.24
CA GLY A 144 -11.30 -2.01 -2.00
C GLY A 144 -10.94 -2.83 -0.76
N ASP A 145 -10.22 -3.94 -0.88
CA ASP A 145 -9.61 -4.59 0.27
C ASP A 145 -8.53 -3.71 0.88
N MET A 146 -8.42 -3.78 2.21
CA MET A 146 -7.45 -3.02 2.97
C MET A 146 -6.67 -3.97 3.87
N VAL A 147 -5.35 -3.91 3.77
CA VAL A 147 -4.42 -4.58 4.69
C VAL A 147 -3.69 -3.51 5.47
N ILE A 148 -3.54 -3.70 6.78
CA ILE A 148 -2.75 -2.84 7.65
C ILE A 148 -1.81 -3.70 8.48
N PHE A 149 -0.57 -3.24 8.62
CA PHE A 149 0.43 -3.88 9.47
C PHE A 149 1.43 -2.84 9.98
N ASN A 150 2.12 -3.15 11.08
CA ASN A 150 3.28 -2.39 11.53
C ASN A 150 4.50 -2.85 10.72
N GLY A 151 5.21 -1.89 10.12
CA GLY A 151 6.34 -2.14 9.21
C GLY A 151 7.59 -2.67 9.88
#